data_AF-U6KFL4-F1
#
_entry.id   AF-U6KFL4-F1
#
_cell.length_a   1.000
_cell.length_b   1.000
_cell.length_c   1.000
_cell.angle_alpha   90.00
_cell.angle_beta   90.00
_cell.angle_gamma   90.00
#
_symmetry.space_group_name_H-M   'P 1'
#
loop_
_entity.id
_entity.type
_entity.pdbx_description
1 polymer ?
#
loop_
_entity_poly.entity_id
_entity_poly.type
_entity_poly.pdbx_seq_one_letter_code
_entity_poly.pdbx_strand_id
1 'polypeptide(L)'
;MTDESRVNPESRANTQKESSIRKGIAATDDGTNMRFFLCLIKQEFRELEVPEEQWGLQLRKYLTGKAMAHWELLQRSGTELSDWKLVRERLCERFCTLSREMMLEQMRNNPWRGDYNEYISRFAEIVAQGETLAAEELVLCFSANIPVEIGDRLTQDGNKDSESWQEASAA
;
A
#
# COMPACT_ATOMS: atom_id res chain seq x y z
N MET A 1 28.80 8.64 -49.65
CA MET A 1 28.86 7.50 -48.73
C MET A 1 29.01 8.10 -47.34
N THR A 2 27.90 8.36 -46.67
CA THR A 2 27.86 9.01 -45.35
C THR A 2 27.11 8.09 -44.43
N ASP A 3 27.87 7.37 -43.62
CA ASP A 3 27.42 6.62 -42.47
C ASP A 3 28.01 7.30 -41.23
N GLU A 4 27.16 7.70 -40.30
CA GLU A 4 27.19 7.20 -38.93
C GLU A 4 26.21 8.03 -38.10
N SER A 5 25.06 7.40 -37.90
CA SER A 5 24.07 7.78 -36.91
C SER A 5 24.65 7.60 -35.50
N ARG A 6 25.41 8.58 -35.00
CA ARG A 6 25.79 8.65 -33.58
C ARG A 6 24.58 9.07 -32.75
N VAL A 7 23.72 8.10 -32.47
CA VAL A 7 22.70 8.22 -31.43
C VAL A 7 23.42 8.36 -30.08
N ASN A 8 23.31 9.54 -29.47
CA ASN A 8 23.95 9.87 -28.20
C ASN A 8 23.49 8.88 -27.09
N PRO A 9 24.41 8.13 -26.46
CA PRO A 9 24.08 7.18 -25.39
C PRO A 9 23.43 7.85 -24.17
N GLU A 10 23.70 9.13 -23.93
CA GLU A 10 23.08 9.91 -22.85
C GLU A 10 21.58 10.18 -23.12
N SER A 11 21.20 10.33 -24.39
CA SER A 11 19.80 10.53 -24.76
C SER A 11 19.00 9.24 -24.53
N ARG A 12 19.58 8.07 -24.82
CA ARG A 12 18.98 6.77 -24.50
C ARG A 12 18.89 6.53 -23.00
N ALA A 13 19.93 6.89 -22.24
CA ALA A 13 19.92 6.80 -20.79
C ALA A 13 18.86 7.71 -20.15
N ASN A 14 18.67 8.95 -20.64
CA ASN A 14 17.61 9.84 -20.16
C ASN A 14 16.21 9.36 -20.55
N THR A 15 16.02 8.87 -21.78
CA THR A 15 14.70 8.33 -22.20
C THR A 15 14.35 7.07 -21.42
N GLN A 16 15.34 6.23 -21.10
CA GLN A 16 15.17 5.00 -20.33
C GLN A 16 15.03 5.26 -18.82
N LYS A 17 15.64 6.33 -18.29
CA LYS A 17 15.45 6.80 -16.92
C LYS A 17 14.07 7.46 -16.77
N GLU A 18 13.63 8.27 -17.72
CA GLU A 18 12.27 8.81 -17.79
C GLU A 18 11.19 7.74 -18.03
N SER A 19 11.51 6.66 -18.76
CA SER A 19 10.59 5.52 -18.91
C SER A 19 10.56 4.64 -17.67
N SER A 20 11.65 4.58 -16.91
CA SER A 20 11.74 3.80 -15.65
C SER A 20 11.09 4.53 -14.48
N ILE A 21 11.15 5.88 -14.46
CA ILE A 21 10.39 6.73 -13.53
C ILE A 21 8.88 6.71 -13.85
N ARG A 22 8.51 6.40 -15.10
CA ARG A 22 7.13 6.17 -15.54
C ARG A 22 6.57 4.77 -15.23
N LYS A 23 7.13 4.04 -14.26
CA LYS A 23 6.40 2.92 -13.65
C LYS A 23 5.43 3.47 -12.62
N GLY A 24 4.45 4.24 -13.11
CA GLY A 24 3.25 4.54 -12.34
C GLY A 24 2.60 3.22 -11.94
N ILE A 25 2.00 3.17 -10.76
CA ILE A 25 1.44 1.93 -10.25
C ILE A 25 0.30 1.55 -11.22
N ALA A 26 0.44 0.40 -11.89
CA ALA A 26 -0.62 -0.18 -12.73
C ALA A 26 -1.79 -0.75 -11.91
N ALA A 27 -1.75 -0.59 -10.58
CA ALA A 27 -2.70 -1.19 -9.67
C ALA A 27 -3.89 -0.25 -9.51
N THR A 28 -5.01 -0.69 -10.06
CA THR A 28 -6.32 -0.12 -9.74
C THR A 28 -6.91 -0.86 -8.54
N ASP A 29 -7.64 -0.18 -7.67
CA ASP A 29 -8.32 -0.80 -6.53
C ASP A 29 -9.85 -0.67 -6.63
N ASP A 30 -10.57 -1.69 -6.17
CA ASP A 30 -12.03 -1.76 -6.21
C ASP A 30 -12.70 -1.41 -4.87
N GLY A 31 -11.90 -1.14 -3.84
CA GLY A 31 -12.28 -0.86 -2.47
C GLY A 31 -11.85 -1.92 -1.46
N THR A 32 -11.29 -3.05 -1.90
CA THR A 32 -10.92 -4.15 -0.99
C THR A 32 -9.79 -3.79 -0.02
N ASN A 33 -8.86 -2.92 -0.45
CA ASN A 33 -7.73 -2.48 0.39
C ASN A 33 -7.55 -0.97 0.35
N MET A 34 -8.68 -0.26 0.42
CA MET A 34 -8.78 1.18 0.19
C MET A 34 -7.74 1.99 0.98
N ARG A 35 -7.51 1.66 2.26
CA ARG A 35 -6.59 2.41 3.11
C ARG A 35 -5.14 2.29 2.65
N PHE A 36 -4.68 1.06 2.38
CA PHE A 36 -3.33 0.81 1.86
C PHE A 36 -3.15 1.43 0.47
N PHE A 37 -4.13 1.23 -0.40
CA PHE A 37 -4.15 1.81 -1.73
C PHE A 37 -4.02 3.34 -1.72
N LEU A 38 -4.78 4.03 -0.88
CA LEU A 38 -4.69 5.50 -0.75
C LEU A 38 -3.32 5.97 -0.23
N CYS A 39 -2.65 5.18 0.61
CA CYS A 39 -1.27 5.47 1.03
C CYS A 39 -0.28 5.33 -0.12
N LEU A 40 -0.41 4.29 -0.95
CA LEU A 40 0.41 4.11 -2.15
C LEU A 40 0.23 5.25 -3.15
N ILE A 41 -1.02 5.60 -3.48
CA ILE A 41 -1.33 6.69 -4.40
C ILE A 41 -0.81 8.04 -3.89
N LYS A 42 -0.91 8.31 -2.58
CA LYS A 42 -0.33 9.52 -1.99
C LYS A 42 1.19 9.59 -2.23
N GLN A 43 1.89 8.48 -2.07
CA GLN A 43 3.33 8.43 -2.29
C GLN A 43 3.67 8.64 -3.76
N GLU A 44 2.96 7.97 -4.67
CA GLU A 44 3.15 8.11 -6.11
C GLU A 44 2.88 9.55 -6.58
N PHE A 45 1.80 10.19 -6.12
CA PHE A 45 1.53 11.58 -6.47
C PHE A 45 2.59 12.56 -5.95
N ARG A 46 3.25 12.26 -4.83
CA ARG A 46 4.41 13.02 -4.36
C ARG A 46 5.62 12.84 -5.28
N GLU A 47 5.90 11.61 -5.68
CA GLU A 47 7.00 11.28 -6.59
C GLU A 47 6.80 11.87 -7.98
N LEU A 48 5.54 11.96 -8.44
CA LEU A 48 5.14 12.59 -9.69
C LEU A 48 4.95 14.11 -9.58
N GLU A 49 5.22 14.71 -8.41
CA GLU A 49 5.06 16.13 -8.13
C GLU A 49 3.68 16.68 -8.51
N VAL A 50 2.63 15.86 -8.36
CA VAL A 50 1.25 16.28 -8.61
C VAL A 50 0.85 17.25 -7.50
N PRO A 51 0.27 18.42 -7.81
CA PRO A 51 -0.23 19.32 -6.78
C PRO A 51 -1.29 18.63 -5.90
N GLU A 52 -1.22 18.85 -4.59
CA GLU A 52 -2.06 18.13 -3.61
C GLU A 52 -3.56 18.36 -3.86
N GLU A 53 -3.94 19.56 -4.30
CA GLU A 53 -5.30 19.93 -4.69
C GLU A 53 -5.83 19.14 -5.90
N GLN A 54 -4.96 18.45 -6.64
CA GLN A 54 -5.35 17.60 -7.77
C GLN A 54 -5.43 16.12 -7.41
N TRP A 55 -4.94 15.70 -6.24
CA TRP A 55 -4.85 14.28 -5.89
C TRP A 55 -6.22 13.59 -5.90
N GLY A 56 -7.25 14.22 -5.31
CA GLY A 56 -8.60 13.67 -5.30
C GLY A 56 -9.21 13.51 -6.70
N LEU A 57 -8.87 14.41 -7.65
CA LEU A 57 -9.31 14.34 -9.04
C LEU A 57 -8.55 13.28 -9.84
N GLN A 58 -7.22 13.21 -9.67
CA GLN A 58 -6.37 12.25 -10.38
C GLN A 58 -6.62 10.81 -9.90
N LEU A 59 -7.05 10.64 -8.64
CA LEU A 59 -7.39 9.35 -8.03
C LEU A 59 -8.36 8.53 -8.89
N ARG A 60 -9.30 9.19 -9.60
CA ARG A 60 -10.25 8.53 -10.51
C ARG A 60 -9.58 7.51 -11.44
N LYS A 61 -8.38 7.80 -11.95
CA LYS A 61 -7.67 6.94 -12.91
C LYS A 61 -7.25 5.59 -12.33
N TYR A 62 -7.21 5.47 -11.00
CA TYR A 62 -6.71 4.32 -10.26
C TYR A 62 -7.83 3.56 -9.53
N LEU A 63 -9.09 3.97 -9.69
CA LEU A 63 -10.23 3.29 -9.08
C LEU A 63 -10.94 2.39 -10.10
N THR A 64 -11.47 1.26 -9.64
CA THR A 64 -12.35 0.39 -10.44
C THR A 64 -13.57 -0.04 -9.61
N GLY A 65 -14.51 -0.74 -10.24
CA GLY A 65 -15.63 -1.39 -9.56
C GLY A 65 -16.41 -0.46 -8.61
N LYS A 66 -16.57 -0.90 -7.36
CA LYS A 66 -17.35 -0.19 -6.34
C LYS A 66 -16.67 1.11 -5.91
N ALA A 67 -15.34 1.12 -5.81
CA ALA A 67 -14.60 2.32 -5.44
C ALA A 67 -14.76 3.44 -6.48
N MET A 68 -14.68 3.13 -7.77
CA MET A 68 -14.95 4.10 -8.84
C MET A 68 -16.37 4.66 -8.73
N ALA A 69 -17.37 3.80 -8.58
CA ALA A 69 -18.77 4.23 -8.44
C ALA A 69 -18.99 5.12 -7.21
N HIS A 70 -18.32 4.84 -6.10
CA HIS A 70 -18.40 5.66 -4.90
C HIS A 70 -17.68 7.01 -5.07
N TRP A 71 -16.51 7.03 -5.69
CA TRP A 71 -15.80 8.26 -6.01
C TRP A 71 -16.64 9.19 -6.91
N GLU A 72 -17.33 8.64 -7.92
CA GLU A 72 -18.26 9.42 -8.75
C GLU A 72 -19.42 10.00 -7.95
N LEU A 73 -19.91 9.27 -6.93
CA LEU A 73 -20.93 9.78 -6.03
C LEU A 73 -20.42 10.97 -5.22
N LEU A 74 -19.19 10.91 -4.69
CA LEU A 74 -18.57 12.02 -3.95
C LEU A 74 -18.49 13.28 -4.81
N GLN A 75 -18.05 13.13 -6.07
CA GLN A 75 -18.02 14.24 -7.02
C GLN A 75 -19.42 14.84 -7.24
N ARG A 76 -20.44 13.99 -7.43
CA ARG A 76 -21.82 14.43 -7.66
C ARG A 76 -22.48 15.07 -6.44
N SER A 77 -22.08 14.68 -5.24
CA SER A 77 -22.55 15.28 -3.99
C SER A 77 -21.90 16.61 -3.65
N GLY A 78 -20.96 17.09 -4.47
CA GLY A 78 -20.23 18.34 -4.21
C GLY A 78 -19.20 18.21 -3.09
N THR A 79 -18.67 17.00 -2.84
CA THR A 79 -17.51 16.83 -1.96
C THR A 79 -16.31 17.58 -2.53
N GLU A 80 -15.61 18.33 -1.68
CA GLU A 80 -14.42 19.08 -2.08
C GLU A 80 -13.27 18.12 -2.41
N LEU A 81 -13.11 17.80 -3.70
CA LEU A 81 -12.09 16.84 -4.15
C LEU A 81 -10.66 17.40 -4.10
N SER A 82 -10.50 18.71 -3.89
CA SER A 82 -9.18 19.31 -3.63
C SER A 82 -8.69 19.07 -2.21
N ASP A 83 -9.59 18.74 -1.26
CA ASP A 83 -9.23 18.33 0.08
C ASP A 83 -8.94 16.83 0.10
N TRP A 84 -7.66 16.48 -0.04
CA TRP A 84 -7.21 15.09 -0.02
C TRP A 84 -7.57 14.37 1.28
N LYS A 85 -7.54 15.07 2.43
CA LYS A 85 -7.88 14.47 3.71
C LYS A 85 -9.35 14.07 3.72
N LEU A 86 -10.24 14.96 3.28
CA LEU A 86 -11.66 14.69 3.17
C LEU A 86 -11.95 13.54 2.20
N VAL A 87 -11.32 13.52 1.02
CA VAL A 87 -11.47 12.42 0.04
C VAL A 87 -11.09 11.07 0.66
N ARG A 88 -9.97 11.01 1.38
CA ARG A 88 -9.53 9.79 2.07
C ARG A 88 -10.52 9.35 3.13
N GLU A 89 -11.01 10.27 3.94
CA GLU A 89 -12.00 9.98 5.00
C GLU A 89 -13.25 9.36 4.40
N ARG A 90 -13.83 9.97 3.37
CA ARG A 90 -15.06 9.47 2.71
C ARG A 90 -14.89 8.10 2.07
N LEU A 91 -13.77 7.86 1.40
CA LEU A 91 -13.49 6.55 0.82
C LEU A 91 -13.27 5.49 1.92
N CYS A 92 -12.54 5.83 2.98
CA CYS A 92 -12.35 4.91 4.11
C CYS A 92 -13.66 4.63 4.86
N GLU A 93 -14.53 5.62 5.06
CA GLU A 93 -15.87 5.41 5.67
C GLU A 93 -16.68 4.35 4.94
N ARG A 94 -16.52 4.27 3.60
CA ARG A 94 -17.26 3.32 2.78
C ARG A 94 -16.64 1.92 2.75
N PHE A 95 -15.31 1.84 2.74
CA PHE A 95 -14.59 0.62 2.39
C PHE A 95 -13.81 0.00 3.56
N CYS A 96 -13.47 0.77 4.59
CA CYS A 96 -12.81 0.29 5.80
C CYS A 96 -13.88 0.03 6.87
N THR A 97 -14.43 -1.18 6.89
CA THR A 97 -15.64 -1.54 7.65
C THR A 97 -15.37 -1.96 9.10
N LEU A 98 -14.13 -2.30 9.46
CA LEU A 98 -13.81 -2.75 10.81
C LEU A 98 -13.43 -1.55 11.68
N SER A 99 -14.16 -1.36 12.78
CA SER A 99 -13.74 -0.46 13.85
C SER A 99 -12.46 -0.98 14.50
N ARG A 100 -11.73 -0.11 15.22
CA ARG A 100 -10.59 -0.51 16.05
C ARG A 100 -10.89 -1.69 16.96
N GLU A 101 -12.04 -1.69 17.63
CA GLU A 101 -12.43 -2.74 18.57
C GLU A 101 -12.63 -4.08 17.84
N MET A 102 -13.35 -4.09 16.72
CA MET A 102 -13.58 -5.28 15.91
C MET A 102 -12.28 -5.80 15.28
N MET A 103 -11.39 -4.90 14.86
CA MET A 103 -10.08 -5.23 14.32
C MET A 103 -9.22 -5.93 15.37
N LEU A 104 -9.13 -5.40 16.59
CA LEU A 104 -8.38 -6.01 17.69
C LEU A 104 -8.97 -7.37 18.09
N GLU A 105 -10.29 -7.52 18.08
CA GLU A 105 -10.95 -8.80 18.31
C GLU A 105 -10.60 -9.83 17.23
N GLN A 106 -10.68 -9.45 15.95
CA GLN A 106 -10.31 -10.30 14.82
C GLN A 106 -8.83 -10.71 14.88
N MET A 107 -7.93 -9.78 15.22
CA MET A 107 -6.50 -10.06 15.39
C MET A 107 -6.26 -11.07 16.50
N ARG A 108 -6.93 -10.93 17.66
CA ARG A 108 -6.86 -11.90 18.76
C ARG A 108 -7.43 -13.27 18.36
N ASN A 109 -8.43 -13.28 17.47
CA ASN A 109 -9.04 -14.49 16.94
C ASN A 109 -8.32 -15.06 15.70
N ASN A 110 -7.12 -14.55 15.36
CA ASN A 110 -6.25 -15.08 14.33
C ASN A 110 -5.09 -15.87 14.95
N PRO A 111 -5.29 -17.12 15.44
CA PRO A 111 -4.21 -17.90 16.02
C PRO A 111 -3.25 -18.42 14.93
N TRP A 112 -1.99 -18.62 15.34
CA TRP A 112 -1.01 -19.38 14.56
C TRP A 112 -1.50 -20.80 14.28
N ARG A 113 -1.37 -21.25 13.03
CA ARG A 113 -1.81 -22.58 12.56
C ARG A 113 -0.69 -23.43 11.95
N GLY A 114 0.56 -22.97 12.03
CA GLY A 114 1.72 -23.66 11.46
C GLY A 114 2.16 -23.14 10.09
N ASP A 115 1.36 -22.29 9.42
CA ASP A 115 1.70 -21.67 8.14
C ASP A 115 1.85 -20.16 8.28
N TYR A 116 3.04 -19.66 7.96
CA TYR A 116 3.37 -18.24 8.04
C TYR A 116 2.63 -17.40 6.99
N ASN A 117 2.53 -17.90 5.75
CA ASN A 117 1.86 -17.20 4.66
C ASN A 117 0.36 -17.10 4.94
N GLU A 118 -0.27 -18.18 5.42
CA GLU A 118 -1.69 -18.13 5.81
C GLU A 118 -1.92 -17.17 6.98
N TYR A 119 -0.99 -17.14 7.95
CA TYR A 119 -1.09 -16.24 9.11
C TYR A 119 -0.98 -14.77 8.71
N ILE A 120 0.04 -14.40 7.94
CA ILE A 120 0.26 -13.02 7.49
C ILE A 120 -0.83 -12.56 6.52
N SER A 121 -1.33 -13.43 5.63
CA SER A 121 -2.45 -13.09 4.74
C SER A 121 -3.71 -12.75 5.53
N ARG A 122 -4.11 -13.59 6.51
CA ARG A 122 -5.27 -13.30 7.37
C ARG A 122 -5.08 -12.01 8.18
N PHE A 123 -3.87 -11.78 8.70
CA PHE A 123 -3.56 -10.54 9.42
C PHE A 123 -3.66 -9.31 8.50
N ALA A 124 -3.11 -9.39 7.29
CA ALA A 124 -3.14 -8.32 6.31
C ALA A 124 -4.57 -7.98 5.86
N GLU A 125 -5.44 -8.99 5.71
CA GLU A 125 -6.86 -8.79 5.41
C GLU A 125 -7.59 -8.01 6.52
N ILE A 126 -7.30 -8.32 7.79
CA ILE A 126 -7.86 -7.60 8.94
C ILE A 126 -7.39 -6.14 8.94
N VAL A 127 -6.09 -5.90 8.68
CA VAL A 127 -5.52 -4.55 8.59
C VAL A 127 -6.09 -3.75 7.42
N ALA A 128 -6.29 -4.40 6.27
CA ALA A 128 -6.84 -3.77 5.07
C ALA A 128 -8.26 -3.22 5.29
N GLN A 129 -9.06 -3.92 6.09
CA GLN A 129 -10.46 -3.57 6.37
C GLN A 129 -10.62 -2.64 7.58
N GLY A 130 -9.57 -2.41 8.36
CA GLY A 130 -9.64 -1.74 9.66
C GLY A 130 -9.27 -0.26 9.71
N GLU A 131 -9.41 0.29 10.91
CA GLU A 131 -8.86 1.60 11.26
C GLU A 131 -7.32 1.59 11.25
N THR A 132 -6.68 2.75 11.09
CA THR A 132 -5.23 2.84 11.25
C THR A 132 -4.84 2.64 12.71
N LEU A 133 -4.09 1.58 12.97
CA LEU A 133 -3.32 1.40 14.20
C LEU A 133 -1.90 1.93 14.03
N ALA A 134 -1.27 2.30 15.14
CA ALA A 134 0.14 2.64 15.17
C ALA A 134 0.98 1.40 14.79
N ALA A 135 2.16 1.61 14.19
CA ALA A 135 3.02 0.51 13.75
C ALA A 135 3.42 -0.39 14.93
N GLU A 136 3.71 0.21 16.08
CA GLU A 136 4.06 -0.49 17.32
C GLU A 136 2.90 -1.37 17.80
N GLU A 137 1.66 -0.88 17.68
CA GLU A 137 0.47 -1.64 18.06
C GLU A 137 0.22 -2.81 17.11
N LEU A 138 0.41 -2.61 15.80
CA LEU A 138 0.32 -3.71 14.82
C LEU A 138 1.34 -4.81 15.08
N VAL A 139 2.59 -4.44 15.40
CA VAL A 139 3.64 -5.40 15.74
C VAL A 139 3.29 -6.18 17.02
N LEU A 140 2.74 -5.50 18.04
CA LEU A 140 2.29 -6.17 19.26
C LEU A 140 1.15 -7.16 18.98
N CYS A 141 0.13 -6.77 18.20
CA CYS A 141 -0.98 -7.64 17.85
C CYS A 141 -0.56 -8.85 16.99
N PHE A 142 0.38 -8.65 16.07
CA PHE A 142 0.95 -9.70 15.24
C PHE A 142 1.72 -10.71 16.10
N SER A 143 2.64 -10.22 16.93
CA SER A 143 3.49 -11.09 17.76
C SER A 143 2.72 -11.83 18.85
N ALA A 144 1.62 -11.26 19.37
CA ALA A 144 0.84 -11.87 20.45
C ALA A 144 0.21 -13.23 20.10
N ASN A 145 0.06 -13.55 18.81
CA ASN A 145 -0.58 -14.80 18.35
C ASN A 145 0.40 -15.80 17.74
N ILE A 146 1.70 -15.49 17.74
CA ILE A 146 2.77 -16.37 17.27
C ILE A 146 3.43 -17.05 18.49
N PRO A 147 3.72 -18.36 18.44
CA PRO A 147 4.48 -19.03 19.48
C PRO A 147 5.83 -18.35 19.76
N VAL A 148 6.22 -18.25 21.04
CA VAL A 148 7.42 -17.51 21.44
C VAL A 148 8.68 -18.04 20.75
N GLU A 149 8.73 -19.34 20.48
CA GLU A 149 9.85 -20.00 19.81
C GLU A 149 10.02 -19.52 18.36
N ILE A 150 8.92 -19.17 17.69
CA ILE A 150 8.93 -18.60 16.34
C ILE A 150 9.28 -17.10 16.41
N GLY A 151 8.76 -16.39 17.40
CA GLY A 151 9.09 -14.98 17.64
C GLY A 151 10.58 -14.76 17.95
N ASP A 152 11.16 -15.63 18.77
CA ASP A 152 12.59 -15.60 19.11
C ASP A 152 13.45 -15.87 17.89
N ARG A 153 13.06 -16.83 17.04
CA ARG A 153 13.73 -17.08 15.76
C ARG A 153 13.67 -15.87 14.82
N LEU A 154 12.49 -15.27 14.65
CA LEU A 154 12.36 -14.06 13.81
C LEU A 154 13.24 -12.91 14.32
N THR A 155 13.34 -12.75 15.63
CA THR A 155 14.17 -11.70 16.26
C THR A 155 15.66 -12.01 16.13
N GLN A 156 16.06 -13.28 16.30
CA GLN A 156 17.46 -13.71 16.17
C GLN A 156 17.92 -13.73 14.70
N ASP A 157 17.09 -14.21 13.78
CA ASP A 157 17.38 -14.27 12.35
C ASP A 157 17.35 -12.86 11.72
N GLY A 158 16.44 -11.98 12.15
CA GLY A 158 16.42 -10.57 11.73
C GLY A 158 17.57 -9.72 12.27
N ASN A 159 18.24 -10.18 13.34
CA ASN A 159 19.41 -9.54 13.94
C ASN A 159 20.73 -10.21 13.52
N LYS A 160 20.70 -11.20 12.62
CA LYS A 160 21.91 -11.65 11.93
C LYS A 160 22.31 -10.55 10.96
N ASP A 161 23.55 -10.08 11.12
CA ASP A 161 24.23 -9.14 10.22
C ASP A 161 24.26 -9.71 8.79
N SER A 162 23.16 -9.58 8.08
CA SER A 162 23.03 -10.00 6.69
C SER A 162 23.48 -8.81 5.85
N GLU A 163 24.59 -8.98 5.14
CA GLU A 163 25.19 -7.92 4.31
C GLU A 163 24.27 -7.52 3.14
N SER A 164 23.26 -8.35 2.82
CA SER A 164 22.24 -8.02 1.82
C SER A 164 20.85 -8.59 2.12
N TRP A 165 19.83 -7.86 1.66
CA TRP A 165 18.42 -8.27 1.71
C TRP A 165 18.12 -9.58 0.96
N GLN A 166 18.94 -9.94 -0.03
CA GLN A 166 18.79 -11.18 -0.80
C GLN A 166 19.19 -12.41 0.01
N GLU A 167 20.17 -12.27 0.90
CA GLU A 167 20.61 -13.35 1.79
C GLU A 167 19.63 -13.55 2.95
N ALA A 168 19.07 -12.45 3.46
CA ALA A 168 18.06 -12.47 4.53
C ALA A 168 16.70 -13.10 4.11
N SER A 169 16.38 -13.11 2.82
CA SER A 169 15.09 -13.60 2.28
C SER A 169 15.10 -15.05 1.80
N ALA A 170 16.27 -15.70 1.82
CA ALA A 170 16.47 -17.08 1.37
C ALA A 170 16.62 -18.09 2.52
N ALA A 171 16.59 -17.63 3.77
CA ALA A 171 16.74 -18.43 5.00
C ALA A 171 15.38 -18.79 5.62
#